data_AF-A0A2E8VCV7-F1
#
_entry.id   AF-A0A2E8VCV7-F1
#
_cell.length_a   1.000
_cell.length_b   1.000
_cell.length_c   1.000
_cell.angle_alpha   90.00
_cell.angle_beta   90.00
_cell.angle_gamma   90.00
#
_symmetry.space_group_name_H-M   'P 1'
#
loop_
_entity.id
_entity.type
_entity.pdbx_description
1 polymer ?
#
loop_
_entity_poly.entity_id
_entity_poly.type
_entity_poly.pdbx_seq_one_letter_code
_entity_poly.pdbx_strand_id
1 'polypeptide(L)'
;MKELFDTVSFECSKLVTRHYSTSFSMGTALLGNKIKKHIYNIYGFVRFADEIVDSFHKFSKNDLLDKFENDLLYSIENKISLNPILNSFQHTVNENNIEIELINSFMNSMRLDLH
;
A
#
# COMPACT_ATOMS: atom_id res chain seq x y z
N MET A 1 -4.99 17.71 -13.23
CA MET A 1 -5.32 17.92 -11.80
C MET A 1 -5.13 16.64 -10.96
N LYS A 2 -5.50 15.43 -11.43
CA LYS A 2 -5.16 14.15 -10.76
C LYS A 2 -3.66 13.84 -10.73
N GLU A 3 -2.90 14.26 -11.74
CA GLU A 3 -1.46 14.01 -11.84
C GLU A 3 -0.64 14.52 -10.64
N LEU A 4 -1.00 15.70 -10.08
CA LEU A 4 -0.36 16.21 -8.86
C LEU A 4 -0.65 15.29 -7.67
N PHE A 5 -1.91 14.85 -7.54
CA PHE A 5 -2.32 13.94 -6.47
C PHE A 5 -1.64 12.56 -6.59
N ASP A 6 -1.52 12.03 -7.81
CA ASP A 6 -0.83 10.76 -8.06
C ASP A 6 0.68 10.86 -7.77
N THR A 7 1.29 12.01 -8.11
CA THR A 7 2.69 12.30 -7.74
C THR A 7 2.87 12.35 -6.22
N VAL A 8 2.00 13.08 -5.51
CA VAL A 8 2.03 13.14 -4.04
C VAL A 8 1.84 11.76 -3.43
N SER A 9 0.90 10.97 -3.96
CA SER A 9 0.61 9.60 -3.52
C SER A 9 1.83 8.69 -3.64
N PHE A 10 2.52 8.75 -4.79
CA PHE A 10 3.77 8.03 -5.00
C PHE A 10 4.87 8.46 -4.01
N GLU A 11 5.09 9.76 -3.84
CA GLU A 11 6.12 10.26 -2.93
C GLU A 11 5.84 9.89 -1.47
N CYS A 12 4.56 9.80 -1.05
CA CYS A 12 4.19 9.23 0.25
C CYS A 12 4.65 7.78 0.40
N SER A 13 4.39 6.90 -0.56
CA SER A 13 4.82 5.49 -0.49
C SER A 13 6.34 5.32 -0.49
N LYS A 14 7.03 6.15 -1.28
CA LYS A 14 8.50 6.20 -1.28
C LYS A 14 9.06 6.71 0.05
N LEU A 15 8.42 7.70 0.66
CA LEU A 15 8.77 8.20 1.99
C LEU A 15 8.61 7.11 3.05
N VAL A 16 7.45 6.43 3.07
CA VAL A 16 7.18 5.28 3.94
C VAL A 16 8.28 4.23 3.80
N THR A 17 8.61 3.83 2.57
CA THR A 17 9.65 2.82 2.33
C THR A 17 11.01 3.23 2.91
N ARG A 18 11.39 4.50 2.73
CA ARG A 18 12.67 5.04 3.24
C ARG A 18 12.75 5.13 4.76
N HIS A 19 11.63 5.38 5.42
CA HIS A 19 11.59 5.46 6.88
C HIS A 19 11.51 4.09 7.56
N TYR A 20 10.77 3.15 6.97
CA TYR A 20 10.59 1.82 7.56
C TYR A 20 11.69 0.83 7.19
N SER A 21 12.39 1.01 6.06
CA SER A 21 13.49 0.11 5.69
C SER A 21 14.58 0.77 4.85
N THR A 22 15.73 1.00 5.49
CA THR A 22 16.94 1.50 4.82
C THR A 22 17.49 0.49 3.81
N SER A 23 17.57 -0.79 4.18
CA SER A 23 18.08 -1.87 3.33
C SER A 23 17.20 -2.10 2.10
N PHE A 24 15.88 -2.20 2.28
CA PHE A 24 14.95 -2.38 1.16
C PHE A 24 14.93 -1.14 0.24
N SER A 25 15.03 0.05 0.83
CA SER A 25 15.16 1.29 0.05
C SER A 25 16.42 1.33 -0.82
N MET A 26 17.55 0.87 -0.27
CA MET A 26 18.81 0.76 -1.04
C MET A 26 18.67 -0.25 -2.18
N GLY A 27 18.11 -1.43 -1.92
CA GLY A 27 17.88 -2.44 -2.96
C GLY A 27 16.94 -1.95 -4.07
N THR A 28 15.83 -1.31 -3.67
CA THR A 28 14.85 -0.74 -4.60
C THR A 28 15.44 0.40 -5.44
N ALA A 29 16.39 1.16 -4.90
CA ALA A 29 17.04 2.26 -5.62
C ALA A 29 17.90 1.80 -6.81
N LEU A 30 18.32 0.54 -6.84
CA LEU A 30 19.09 -0.06 -7.94
C LEU A 30 18.21 -0.50 -9.12
N LEU A 31 16.88 -0.53 -8.95
CA LEU A 31 15.94 -0.92 -10.00
C LEU A 31 15.69 0.23 -10.98
N GLY A 32 15.34 -0.13 -12.22
CA GLY A 32 14.95 0.85 -13.24
C GLY A 32 13.73 1.68 -12.81
N ASN A 33 13.68 2.95 -13.23
CA ASN A 33 12.70 3.94 -12.77
C ASN A 33 11.24 3.46 -12.86
N LYS A 34 10.86 2.74 -13.92
CA LYS A 34 9.50 2.23 -14.10
C LYS A 34 9.13 1.21 -13.01
N ILE A 35 9.98 0.21 -12.79
CA ILE A 35 9.74 -0.86 -11.81
C ILE A 35 9.82 -0.31 -10.39
N LYS A 36 10.82 0.53 -10.11
CA LYS A 36 11.03 1.18 -8.80
C LYS A 36 9.79 1.89 -8.28
N LYS A 37 9.04 2.58 -9.15
CA LYS A 37 7.79 3.26 -8.78
C LYS A 37 6.78 2.27 -8.19
N HIS A 38 6.55 1.16 -8.88
CA HIS A 38 5.60 0.13 -8.45
C HIS A 38 6.03 -0.56 -7.16
N ILE A 39 7.33 -0.85 -7.00
CA ILE A 39 7.86 -1.46 -5.78
C ILE A 39 7.62 -0.56 -4.55
N TYR A 40 7.85 0.75 -4.65
CA TYR A 40 7.54 1.66 -3.54
C TYR A 40 6.05 1.68 -3.20
N ASN A 41 5.17 1.70 -4.20
CA ASN A 41 3.73 1.69 -3.98
C ASN A 41 3.27 0.40 -3.29
N ILE A 42 3.79 -0.76 -3.72
CA ILE A 42 3.52 -2.06 -3.09
C ILE A 42 4.02 -2.07 -1.65
N TYR A 43 5.26 -1.64 -1.41
CA TYR A 43 5.83 -1.61 -0.07
C TYR A 43 5.02 -0.70 0.87
N GLY A 44 4.61 0.48 0.40
CA GLY A 44 3.78 1.40 1.18
C GLY A 44 2.48 0.76 1.65
N PHE A 45 1.78 0.05 0.75
CA PHE A 45 0.55 -0.69 1.08
C PHE A 45 0.81 -1.79 2.12
N VAL A 46 1.77 -2.67 1.86
CA VAL A 46 2.10 -3.79 2.76
C VAL A 46 2.50 -3.27 4.13
N ARG A 47 3.34 -2.23 4.21
CA ARG A 47 3.79 -1.66 5.48
C ARG A 47 2.64 -1.08 6.29
N PHE A 48 1.65 -0.45 5.65
CA PHE A 48 0.51 0.10 6.38
C PHE A 48 -0.41 -0.98 6.94
N ALA A 49 -0.63 -2.06 6.18
CA ALA A 49 -1.36 -3.22 6.69
C ALA A 49 -0.64 -3.86 7.89
N ASP A 50 0.69 -3.99 7.79
CA ASP A 50 1.55 -4.51 8.85
C ASP A 50 1.50 -3.64 10.13
N GLU A 51 1.57 -2.31 10.01
CA GLU A 51 1.43 -1.41 11.16
C GLU A 51 0.08 -1.54 11.89
N ILE A 52 -0.99 -1.78 11.13
CA ILE A 52 -2.33 -1.99 11.71
C ILE A 52 -2.32 -3.22 12.61
N VAL A 53 -1.73 -4.33 12.18
CA VAL A 53 -1.72 -5.58 12.95
C VAL A 53 -0.65 -5.59 14.05
N ASP A 54 0.52 -5.02 13.80
CA ASP A 54 1.69 -5.13 14.67
C ASP A 54 1.83 -4.00 15.70
N SER A 55 1.38 -2.78 15.41
CA SER A 55 1.79 -1.60 16.19
C SER A 55 0.67 -0.84 16.88
N PHE A 56 -0.54 -0.82 16.30
CA PHE A 56 -1.64 0.03 16.77
C PHE A 56 -2.42 -0.54 17.97
N HIS A 57 -1.73 -1.09 18.98
CA HIS A 57 -2.31 -1.79 20.14
C HIS A 57 -3.32 -1.00 20.97
N LYS A 58 -3.34 0.34 20.87
CA LYS A 58 -4.27 1.22 21.59
C LYS A 58 -5.55 1.51 20.80
N PHE A 59 -5.68 0.98 19.59
CA PHE A 59 -6.81 1.18 18.70
C PHE A 59 -7.49 -0.16 18.38
N SER A 60 -8.73 -0.11 17.89
CA SER A 60 -9.43 -1.29 17.39
C SER A 60 -8.80 -1.74 16.07
N LYS A 61 -7.86 -2.69 16.14
CA LYS A 61 -7.15 -3.20 14.96
C LYS A 61 -8.08 -3.86 13.94
N ASN A 62 -9.14 -4.53 14.41
CA ASN A 62 -10.19 -5.09 13.56
C ASN A 62 -10.88 -4.00 12.72
N ASP A 63 -11.36 -2.93 13.37
CA ASP A 63 -12.05 -1.85 12.67
C ASP A 63 -11.12 -1.10 11.71
N LEU A 64 -9.85 -0.91 12.10
CA LEU A 64 -8.84 -0.29 11.25
C LEU A 64 -8.56 -1.12 9.99
N LEU A 65 -8.40 -2.44 10.15
CA LEU A 65 -8.14 -3.33 9.02
C LEU A 65 -9.39 -3.46 8.14
N ASP A 66 -10.60 -3.53 8.72
CA ASP A 66 -11.88 -3.51 7.99
C ASP A 66 -12.01 -2.27 7.14
N LYS A 67 -11.73 -1.11 7.73
CA LYS A 67 -11.78 0.15 7.00
C LYS A 67 -10.73 0.20 5.88
N PHE A 68 -9.51 -0.23 6.18
CA PHE A 68 -8.41 -0.21 5.21
C PHE A 68 -8.69 -1.12 4.01
N GLU A 69 -9.26 -2.31 4.24
CA GLU A 69 -9.67 -3.26 3.21
C GLU A 69 -10.82 -2.72 2.34
N ASN A 70 -11.85 -2.14 2.95
CA ASN A 70 -12.96 -1.54 2.22
C ASN A 70 -12.49 -0.36 1.35
N ASP A 71 -11.66 0.53 1.91
CA ASP A 71 -11.09 1.67 1.17
C ASP A 71 -10.17 1.17 0.03
N LEU A 72 -9.44 0.07 0.24
CA LEU A 72 -8.59 -0.57 -0.77
C LEU A 72 -9.43 -1.08 -1.95
N LEU A 73 -10.47 -1.87 -1.70
CA LEU A 73 -11.35 -2.41 -2.73
C LEU A 73 -12.02 -1.28 -3.53
N TYR A 74 -12.56 -0.28 -2.83
CA TYR A 74 -13.09 0.92 -3.45
C TYR A 74 -12.06 1.59 -4.37
N SER A 75 -10.81 1.69 -3.92
CA SER A 75 -9.75 2.37 -4.66
C SER A 75 -9.34 1.64 -5.94
N ILE A 76 -9.33 0.31 -5.92
CA ILE A 76 -9.00 -0.52 -7.09
C ILE A 76 -10.10 -0.40 -8.13
N GLU A 77 -11.37 -0.53 -7.72
CA GLU A 77 -12.54 -0.45 -8.59
C GLU A 77 -12.70 0.95 -9.21
N ASN A 78 -12.62 2.00 -8.39
CA ASN A 78 -12.90 3.38 -8.81
C ASN A 78 -11.65 4.14 -9.27
N LYS A 79 -10.47 3.51 -9.20
CA LYS A 79 -9.17 4.07 -9.62
C LYS A 79 -8.79 5.37 -8.90
N ILE A 80 -9.28 5.53 -7.66
CA ILE A 80 -9.00 6.68 -6.80
C ILE A 80 -9.19 6.35 -5.32
N SER A 81 -8.32 6.88 -4.47
CA SER A 81 -8.49 6.87 -3.02
C SER A 81 -8.02 8.20 -2.44
N LEU A 82 -8.64 8.67 -1.35
CA LEU A 82 -8.15 9.84 -0.62
C LEU A 82 -6.98 9.50 0.31
N ASN A 83 -6.80 8.22 0.66
CA ASN A 83 -5.58 7.73 1.28
C ASN A 83 -4.48 7.64 0.20
N PRO A 84 -3.38 8.43 0.29
CA PRO A 84 -2.33 8.48 -0.73
C PRO A 84 -1.61 7.13 -0.93
N ILE A 85 -1.49 6.31 0.12
CA ILE A 85 -0.86 4.98 0.04
C ILE A 85 -1.74 4.03 -0.77
N LEU A 86 -3.05 4.01 -0.51
CA LEU A 86 -3.98 3.21 -1.29
C LEU A 86 -4.10 3.74 -2.73
N ASN A 87 -4.07 5.06 -2.94
CA ASN A 87 -4.14 5.64 -4.29
C ASN A 87 -2.91 5.30 -5.14
N SER A 88 -1.71 5.26 -4.55
CA SER A 88 -0.51 4.85 -5.28
C SER A 88 -0.49 3.33 -5.54
N PHE A 89 -0.98 2.52 -4.58
CA PHE A 89 -1.06 1.08 -4.74
C PHE A 89 -2.08 0.67 -5.80
N GLN A 90 -3.31 1.22 -5.78
CA GLN A 90 -4.32 0.90 -6.79
C GLN A 90 -3.83 1.26 -8.21
N HIS A 91 -3.05 2.33 -8.35
CA HIS A 91 -2.46 2.69 -9.64
C HIS A 91 -1.51 1.59 -10.12
N THR A 92 -0.70 1.02 -9.23
CA THR A 92 0.17 -0.11 -9.56
C THR A 92 -0.62 -1.35 -9.92
N VAL A 93 -1.68 -1.68 -9.16
CA VAL A 93 -2.57 -2.82 -9.41
C VAL A 93 -3.20 -2.72 -10.80
N ASN A 94 -3.83 -1.58 -11.11
CA ASN A 94 -4.50 -1.35 -12.38
C ASN A 94 -3.53 -1.27 -13.57
N GLU A 95 -2.34 -0.67 -13.42
CA GLU A 95 -1.38 -0.55 -14.53
C GLU A 95 -0.73 -1.89 -14.89
N ASN A 96 -0.54 -2.77 -13.89
CA ASN A 96 0.15 -4.05 -14.08
C ASN A 96 -0.81 -5.26 -14.09
N ASN A 97 -2.12 -5.03 -14.00
CA ASN A 97 -3.16 -6.07 -13.91
C ASN A 97 -2.85 -7.10 -12.80
N ILE A 98 -2.51 -6.61 -11.61
CA ILE A 98 -2.28 -7.49 -10.45
C ILE A 98 -3.62 -8.15 -10.08
N GLU A 99 -3.60 -9.48 -9.99
CA GLU A 99 -4.76 -10.30 -9.66
C GLU A 99 -5.31 -9.96 -8.27
N ILE A 100 -6.64 -9.79 -8.18
CA ILE A 100 -7.31 -9.42 -6.92
C ILE A 100 -7.19 -10.54 -5.88
N GLU A 101 -7.06 -11.79 -6.33
CA GLU A 101 -6.88 -12.97 -5.51
C GLU A 101 -5.57 -12.91 -4.68
N LEU A 102 -4.50 -12.32 -5.23
CA LEU A 102 -3.25 -12.10 -4.51
C LEU A 102 -3.44 -11.09 -3.38
N ILE A 103 -4.20 -10.02 -3.65
CA ILE A 103 -4.48 -8.95 -2.70
C ILE A 103 -5.38 -9.47 -1.57
N ASN A 104 -6.43 -10.22 -1.92
CA ASN A 104 -7.31 -10.87 -0.94
C ASN A 104 -6.56 -11.89 -0.08
N SER A 105 -5.66 -12.67 -0.67
CA SER A 105 -4.82 -13.62 0.08
C SER A 105 -3.91 -12.90 1.09
N PHE A 106 -3.33 -11.76 0.69
CA PHE A 106 -2.55 -10.93 1.59
C PHE A 106 -3.40 -10.35 2.74
N MET A 107 -4.56 -9.77 2.44
CA MET A 107 -5.46 -9.22 3.47
C MET A 107 -5.96 -10.29 4.44
N ASN A 108 -6.27 -11.50 3.93
CA ASN A 108 -6.60 -12.65 4.76
C ASN A 108 -5.45 -13.03 5.70
N SER A 109 -4.19 -12.97 5.25
CA SER A 109 -3.04 -13.19 6.13
C SER A 109 -3.01 -12.16 7.27
N MET A 110 -3.22 -10.87 6.97
CA MET A 110 -3.26 -9.81 7.99
C MET A 110 -4.40 -10.03 9.00
N ARG A 111 -5.53 -10.59 8.58
CA ARG A 111 -6.62 -10.97 9.49
C ARG A 111 -6.21 -12.05 10.47
N LEU A 112 -5.45 -13.04 10.02
CA LEU A 112 -4.96 -14.12 10.87
C LEU A 112 -4.03 -13.57 11.96
N ASP A 113 -3.21 -12.57 11.63
CA ASP A 113 -2.28 -11.93 12.59
C ASP A 113 -2.96 -11.02 13.63
N LEU A 114 -4.28 -10.82 13.54
CA LEU A 114 -5.04 -10.12 14.59
C LEU A 114 -5.30 -10.98 15.83
N HIS A 115 -5.04 -12.29 15.78
CA HIS A 115 -5.43 -13.28 16.79
C HIS A 115 -4.24 -14.00 17.43
#